data_AF-A0A7G1IHC3-F1
#
_entry.id   AF-A0A7G1IHC3-F1
#
_cell.length_a   1.000
_cell.length_b   1.000
_cell.length_c   1.000
_cell.angle_alpha   90.00
_cell.angle_beta   90.00
_cell.angle_gamma   90.00
#
_symmetry.space_group_name_H-M   'P 1'
#
loop_
_entity.id
_entity.type
_entity.pdbx_description
1 polymer ?
#
loop_
_entity_poly.entity_id
_entity_poly.type
_entity_poly.pdbx_seq_one_letter_code
_entity_poly.pdbx_strand_id
1 'polypeptide(L)'
;MVHPLEVAANRNAFVKLVLSNVFGQNAPLIAAAEGIYEEMWAADVSAMVGYHGGAATAASALQSWQQALSGLPGLGQAAASAVGAAAASPAAAPFGIVLSNTGLGNTGDWNVGGGNMGSFNLGNGNFGSLNLGGGNIGNLNSGSGNFGFANFGSGNTGNTNFGWGNRAGNLNFGSGNFFGNGNFGFGNSFSSGNLGSGNTFNPFDFSSGNNFGDANQGAFNIGSANIGSSNIGFANIGDNNFGFGNNGNNNIGFGLTGDNQVGFGAFNTGTNNMGFGNSGNNNIGFFNSGEGNFGFFNSGTGNFGFANSGDTNSGFWNSGNTNTGFGNGGSVNFGVGNGGFTNMGFGNSGDANLGLGNAGIDNAGGFSSGNLNTGFYNAGDSNTGFGNFGDVNTGLFNSGDFNTAIGSAATPAGATSSGFGNTGTNVSGFFNNGNDTSGFQNHGDFSSGFQNMGDGQTGLFNSGNDNTGIGNSGSFVYGIGNTAMTGFSSGLFHSGVGSSGVGNSGDGSAGLFNQGDNQAGILGQP
;
A
#
# COMPACT_ATOMS: atom_id res chain seq x y z
N MET A 1 -10.61 3.38 -48.28
CA MET A 1 -9.70 2.54 -47.47
C MET A 1 -8.47 3.37 -47.17
N VAL A 2 -8.27 3.69 -45.91
CA VAL A 2 -7.14 4.41 -45.33
C VAL A 2 -5.91 3.52 -45.43
N HIS A 3 -4.74 4.12 -45.67
CA HIS A 3 -3.52 3.34 -45.81
C HIS A 3 -3.05 2.86 -44.43
N PRO A 4 -2.64 1.58 -44.24
CA PRO A 4 -2.22 1.07 -42.93
C PRO A 4 -1.10 1.87 -42.25
N LEU A 5 -0.22 2.50 -43.03
CA LEU A 5 0.84 3.37 -42.50
C LEU A 5 0.31 4.67 -41.87
N GLU A 6 -0.83 5.19 -42.30
CA GLU A 6 -1.47 6.37 -41.71
C GLU A 6 -2.05 6.03 -40.33
N VAL A 7 -2.70 4.86 -40.24
CA VAL A 7 -3.18 4.30 -38.97
C VAL A 7 -2.02 4.07 -38.00
N ALA A 8 -0.94 3.44 -38.47
CA ALA A 8 0.25 3.21 -37.65
C ALA A 8 0.93 4.51 -37.21
N ALA A 9 0.98 5.53 -38.07
CA ALA A 9 1.53 6.84 -37.73
C ALA A 9 0.71 7.54 -36.64
N ASN A 10 -0.63 7.52 -36.75
CA ASN A 10 -1.54 8.06 -35.75
C ASN A 10 -1.37 7.33 -34.40
N ARG A 11 -1.37 5.99 -34.38
CA ARG A 11 -1.20 5.22 -33.12
C ARG A 11 0.16 5.44 -32.48
N ASN A 12 1.23 5.57 -33.27
CA ASN A 12 2.55 5.91 -32.75
C ASN A 12 2.62 7.31 -32.14
N ALA A 13 1.93 8.30 -32.73
CA ALA A 13 1.82 9.64 -32.17
C ALA A 13 1.02 9.64 -30.86
N PHE A 14 -0.09 8.91 -30.82
CA PHE A 14 -0.90 8.73 -29.60
C PHE A 14 -0.07 8.16 -28.45
N VAL A 15 0.67 7.07 -28.68
CA VAL A 15 1.51 6.45 -27.62
C VAL A 15 2.56 7.44 -27.10
N LYS A 16 3.19 8.22 -27.97
CA LYS A 16 4.16 9.26 -27.53
C LYS A 16 3.50 10.36 -26.68
N LEU A 17 2.28 10.76 -27.02
CA LEU A 17 1.52 11.76 -26.26
C LEU A 17 1.12 11.22 -24.89
N VAL A 18 0.68 9.97 -24.80
CA VAL A 18 0.34 9.30 -23.54
C VAL A 18 1.56 9.14 -22.64
N LEU A 19 2.68 8.65 -23.18
CA LEU A 19 3.92 8.46 -22.43
C LEU A 19 4.50 9.76 -21.86
N SER A 20 4.24 10.89 -22.52
CA SER A 20 4.69 12.21 -22.07
C SER A 20 3.65 12.96 -21.22
N ASN A 21 2.49 12.38 -20.92
CA ASN A 21 1.37 13.04 -20.23
C ASN A 21 1.44 12.97 -18.69
N VAL A 22 2.63 13.18 -18.10
CA VAL A 22 2.88 12.98 -16.66
C VAL A 22 1.98 13.84 -15.75
N PHE A 23 1.57 15.03 -16.21
CA PHE A 23 0.73 15.99 -15.44
C PHE A 23 -0.60 16.29 -16.14
N GLY A 24 -1.01 15.49 -17.12
CA GLY A 24 -2.24 15.75 -17.89
C GLY A 24 -2.11 16.85 -18.97
N GLN A 25 -0.91 17.37 -19.21
CA GLN A 25 -0.65 18.49 -20.12
C GLN A 25 -0.96 18.19 -21.61
N ASN A 26 -1.03 16.92 -22.00
CA ASN A 26 -1.29 16.48 -23.37
C ASN A 26 -2.74 16.03 -23.60
N ALA A 27 -3.64 16.16 -22.62
CA ALA A 27 -5.03 15.68 -22.76
C ALA A 27 -5.76 16.19 -24.03
N PRO A 28 -5.65 17.48 -24.44
CA PRO A 28 -6.27 17.94 -25.69
C PRO A 28 -5.68 17.30 -26.95
N LEU A 29 -4.36 17.03 -26.96
CA LEU A 29 -3.68 16.42 -28.10
C LEU A 29 -3.97 14.93 -28.22
N ILE A 30 -4.15 14.24 -27.09
CA ILE A 30 -4.58 12.84 -27.04
C ILE A 30 -6.00 12.73 -27.62
N ALA A 31 -6.92 13.61 -27.21
CA ALA A 31 -8.28 13.64 -27.75
C ALA A 31 -8.30 13.93 -29.26
N ALA A 32 -7.45 14.84 -29.75
CA ALA A 32 -7.33 15.11 -31.18
C ALA A 32 -6.79 13.90 -31.97
N ALA A 33 -5.80 13.18 -31.43
CA ALA A 33 -5.27 11.98 -32.07
C ALA A 33 -6.31 10.86 -32.17
N GLU A 34 -7.11 10.66 -31.12
CA GLU A 34 -8.25 9.73 -31.14
C GLU A 34 -9.34 10.19 -32.13
N GLY A 35 -9.65 11.49 -32.22
CA GLY A 35 -10.58 12.01 -33.22
C GLY A 35 -10.17 11.70 -34.67
N ILE A 36 -8.88 11.84 -35.00
CA ILE A 36 -8.35 11.47 -36.32
C ILE A 36 -8.45 9.96 -36.57
N TYR A 37 -8.29 9.14 -35.54
CA TYR A 37 -8.45 7.70 -35.65
C TYR A 37 -9.90 7.32 -35.97
N GLU A 38 -10.87 7.96 -35.32
CA GLU A 38 -12.31 7.78 -35.59
C GLU A 38 -12.69 8.20 -37.02
N GLU A 39 -12.10 9.28 -37.55
CA GLU A 39 -12.30 9.66 -38.95
C GLU A 39 -11.77 8.60 -39.92
N MET A 40 -10.58 8.04 -39.65
CA MET A 40 -10.02 6.94 -40.45
C MET A 40 -10.92 5.70 -40.40
N TRP A 41 -11.44 5.36 -39.22
CA TRP A 41 -12.38 4.26 -39.05
C TRP A 41 -13.67 4.47 -39.85
N ALA A 42 -14.27 5.66 -39.76
CA ALA A 42 -15.48 6.01 -40.50
C ALA A 42 -15.27 5.93 -42.02
N ALA A 43 -14.11 6.36 -42.52
CA ALA A 43 -13.76 6.29 -43.93
C ALA A 43 -13.66 4.83 -44.44
N ASP A 44 -13.07 3.93 -43.65
CA ASP A 44 -12.98 2.51 -43.99
C ASP A 44 -14.33 1.81 -43.96
N VAL A 45 -15.14 2.08 -42.95
CA VAL A 45 -16.52 1.57 -42.86
C VAL A 45 -17.33 2.02 -44.08
N SER A 46 -17.27 3.31 -44.44
CA SER A 46 -17.96 3.84 -45.62
C SER A 46 -17.51 3.14 -46.91
N ALA A 47 -16.20 2.94 -47.08
CA ALA A 47 -15.64 2.26 -48.24
C ALA A 47 -16.11 0.79 -48.34
N MET A 48 -16.12 0.06 -47.22
CA MET A 48 -16.54 -1.34 -47.18
C MET A 48 -18.05 -1.50 -47.38
N VAL A 49 -18.86 -0.59 -46.85
CA VAL A 49 -20.32 -0.56 -47.10
C VAL A 49 -20.60 -0.29 -48.57
N GLY A 50 -19.88 0.66 -49.19
CA GLY A 50 -19.97 0.93 -50.63
C GLY A 50 -19.58 -0.29 -51.48
N TYR A 51 -18.46 -0.95 -51.13
CA TYR A 51 -18.02 -2.17 -51.80
C TYR A 51 -19.06 -3.30 -51.67
N HIS A 52 -19.59 -3.54 -50.48
CA HIS A 52 -20.64 -4.52 -50.24
C HIS A 52 -21.89 -4.22 -51.07
N GLY A 53 -22.34 -2.96 -51.12
CA GLY A 53 -23.49 -2.55 -51.93
C GLY A 53 -23.28 -2.81 -53.42
N GLY A 54 -22.10 -2.49 -53.94
CA GLY A 54 -21.72 -2.79 -55.34
C GLY A 54 -21.66 -4.29 -55.63
N ALA A 55 -21.00 -5.06 -54.76
CA ALA A 55 -20.89 -6.51 -54.90
C ALA A 55 -22.25 -7.21 -54.80
N ALA A 56 -23.11 -6.80 -53.86
CA ALA A 56 -24.45 -7.34 -53.70
C ALA A 56 -25.35 -7.05 -54.93
N THR A 57 -25.22 -5.86 -55.51
CA THR A 57 -25.94 -5.50 -56.75
C THR A 57 -25.46 -6.32 -57.94
N ALA A 58 -24.14 -6.53 -58.07
CA ALA A 58 -23.59 -7.40 -59.12
C ALA A 58 -24.03 -8.87 -58.92
N ALA A 59 -24.06 -9.36 -57.69
CA ALA A 59 -24.51 -10.71 -57.37
C ALA A 59 -26.00 -10.91 -57.63
N SER A 60 -26.85 -9.92 -57.36
CA SER A 60 -28.29 -10.02 -57.63
C SER A 60 -28.64 -9.99 -59.12
N ALA A 61 -27.74 -9.49 -59.97
CA ALA A 61 -27.88 -9.54 -61.42
C ALA A 61 -27.53 -10.93 -62.02
N LEU A 62 -26.92 -11.84 -61.25
CA LEU A 62 -26.61 -13.19 -61.70
C LEU A 62 -27.86 -14.07 -61.65
N GLN A 63 -28.19 -14.70 -62.78
CA GLN A 63 -29.28 -15.67 -62.85
C GLN A 63 -28.92 -16.98 -62.13
N SER A 64 -29.91 -17.60 -61.49
CA SER A 64 -29.72 -18.93 -60.91
C SER A 64 -29.42 -19.97 -62.00
N TRP A 65 -28.59 -20.97 -61.68
CA TRP A 65 -28.28 -22.06 -62.61
C TRP A 65 -29.57 -22.77 -63.08
N GLN A 66 -30.57 -22.94 -62.20
CA GLN A 66 -31.89 -23.47 -62.58
C GLN A 66 -32.58 -22.62 -63.66
N GLN A 67 -32.56 -21.29 -63.57
CA GLN A 67 -33.14 -20.41 -64.59
C GLN A 67 -32.34 -20.43 -65.88
N ALA A 68 -31.01 -20.41 -65.81
CA ALA A 68 -30.13 -20.49 -66.98
C ALA A 68 -30.28 -21.82 -67.76
N LEU A 69 -30.59 -22.93 -67.07
CA LEU A 69 -30.78 -24.26 -67.69
C LEU A 69 -32.20 -24.51 -68.21
N SER A 70 -33.19 -23.70 -67.80
CA SER A 70 -34.61 -23.91 -68.17
C SER A 70 -34.89 -23.76 -69.67
N GLY A 71 -34.00 -23.09 -70.41
CA GLY A 71 -34.08 -22.93 -71.86
C GLY A 71 -33.37 -24.03 -72.68
N LEU A 72 -32.69 -24.98 -72.03
CA LEU A 72 -31.95 -26.06 -72.71
C LEU A 72 -32.76 -27.37 -72.66
N PRO A 73 -33.23 -27.91 -73.81
CA PRO A 73 -34.04 -29.13 -73.82
C PRO A 73 -33.27 -30.33 -73.23
N GLY A 74 -33.79 -30.91 -72.15
CA GLY A 74 -33.36 -32.21 -71.62
C GLY A 74 -32.56 -32.23 -70.31
N LEU A 75 -32.08 -31.09 -69.78
CA LEU A 75 -31.25 -31.08 -68.55
C LEU A 75 -32.00 -30.71 -67.25
N GLY A 76 -33.14 -30.02 -67.33
CA GLY A 76 -33.89 -29.58 -66.13
C GLY A 76 -34.48 -30.70 -65.26
N GLN A 77 -34.66 -31.91 -65.82
CA GLN A 77 -35.27 -33.04 -65.09
C GLN A 77 -34.26 -33.85 -64.24
N ALA A 78 -32.96 -33.73 -64.49
CA ALA A 78 -31.93 -34.47 -63.74
C ALA A 78 -31.56 -33.83 -62.39
N ALA A 79 -31.75 -32.51 -62.25
CA ALA A 79 -31.36 -31.75 -61.07
C ALA A 79 -32.35 -31.90 -59.89
N ALA A 80 -33.61 -32.25 -60.14
CA ALA A 80 -34.61 -32.45 -59.09
C ALA A 80 -34.42 -33.77 -58.30
N SER A 81 -33.74 -34.76 -58.90
CA SER A 81 -33.48 -36.08 -58.29
C SER A 81 -32.30 -36.13 -57.31
N ALA A 82 -31.44 -35.10 -57.24
CA ALA A 82 -30.23 -35.13 -56.42
C ALA A 82 -30.43 -34.66 -54.96
N VAL A 83 -31.54 -33.97 -54.65
CA VAL A 83 -31.75 -33.35 -53.32
C VAL A 83 -32.50 -34.28 -52.34
N GLY A 84 -33.03 -35.41 -52.82
CA GLY A 84 -33.75 -36.39 -51.99
C GLY A 84 -32.90 -37.51 -51.37
N ALA A 85 -31.59 -37.57 -51.65
CA ALA A 85 -30.74 -38.72 -51.31
C ALA A 85 -29.94 -38.59 -49.99
N ALA A 86 -30.23 -37.58 -49.15
CA ALA A 86 -29.45 -37.31 -47.94
C ALA A 86 -29.95 -38.01 -46.65
N ALA A 87 -30.94 -38.91 -46.74
CA ALA A 87 -31.60 -39.52 -45.57
C ALA A 87 -31.83 -41.04 -45.65
N ALA A 88 -30.95 -41.81 -46.30
CA ALA A 88 -31.05 -43.26 -46.33
C ALA A 88 -29.72 -43.93 -45.95
N SER A 89 -29.80 -44.90 -45.04
CA SER A 89 -28.77 -45.86 -44.62
C SER A 89 -28.00 -46.47 -45.80
N PRO A 90 -26.74 -46.92 -45.63
CA PRO A 90 -25.90 -47.33 -46.75
C PRO A 90 -26.37 -48.69 -47.27
N ALA A 91 -27.29 -48.67 -48.23
CA ALA A 91 -27.61 -49.80 -49.07
C ALA A 91 -27.55 -49.36 -50.53
N ALA A 92 -26.43 -49.73 -51.17
CA ALA A 92 -26.17 -49.72 -52.61
C ALA A 92 -26.21 -48.36 -53.33
N ALA A 93 -25.04 -47.71 -53.42
CA ALA A 93 -24.76 -46.74 -54.47
C ALA A 93 -24.51 -47.48 -55.82
N PRO A 94 -24.98 -46.96 -56.97
CA PRO A 94 -24.93 -47.64 -58.27
C PRO A 94 -23.57 -47.59 -58.99
N PHE A 95 -22.51 -47.16 -58.29
CA PHE A 95 -21.12 -47.26 -58.74
C PHE A 95 -20.31 -47.93 -57.64
N GLY A 96 -19.98 -49.21 -57.82
CA GLY A 96 -19.15 -49.97 -56.89
C GLY A 96 -17.70 -49.49 -56.94
N ILE A 97 -17.40 -48.37 -56.29
CA ILE A 97 -16.01 -48.06 -55.92
C ILE A 97 -15.64 -49.09 -54.87
N VAL A 98 -14.79 -50.05 -55.24
CA VAL A 98 -14.26 -51.02 -54.28
C VAL A 98 -13.48 -50.25 -53.23
N LEU A 99 -14.00 -50.18 -52.00
CA LEU A 99 -13.31 -49.53 -50.89
C LEU A 99 -12.22 -50.43 -50.31
N SER A 100 -11.26 -50.85 -51.14
CA SER A 100 -10.19 -51.76 -50.74
C SER A 100 -9.19 -51.13 -49.79
N ASN A 101 -8.76 -51.91 -48.80
CA ASN A 101 -7.54 -51.63 -48.05
C ASN A 101 -6.30 -51.92 -48.91
N THR A 102 -5.25 -51.13 -48.70
CA THR A 102 -3.92 -51.29 -49.31
C THR A 102 -2.90 -51.62 -48.22
N GLY A 103 -2.37 -52.84 -48.23
CA GLY A 103 -1.41 -53.36 -47.24
C GLY A 103 -2.00 -54.46 -46.33
N LEU A 104 -1.18 -55.02 -45.43
CA LEU A 104 -1.50 -56.24 -44.69
C LEU A 104 -2.16 -55.97 -43.33
N GLY A 105 -3.11 -56.81 -42.93
CA GLY A 105 -3.69 -56.80 -41.58
C GLY A 105 -4.65 -55.64 -41.30
N ASN A 106 -5.19 -55.01 -42.34
CA ASN A 106 -6.20 -53.95 -42.19
C ASN A 106 -7.62 -54.52 -42.07
N THR A 107 -8.40 -54.01 -41.12
CA THR A 107 -9.82 -54.32 -40.88
C THR A 107 -10.65 -53.05 -41.02
N GLY A 108 -11.64 -53.04 -41.93
CA GLY A 108 -12.45 -51.87 -42.31
C GLY A 108 -12.20 -51.44 -43.76
N ASP A 109 -12.48 -50.18 -44.11
CA ASP A 109 -12.47 -49.68 -45.50
C ASP A 109 -11.43 -48.56 -45.74
N TRP A 110 -10.83 -48.51 -46.95
CA TRP A 110 -9.92 -47.43 -47.37
C TRP A 110 -8.70 -47.16 -46.47
N ASN A 111 -8.17 -48.20 -45.83
CA ASN A 111 -6.92 -48.09 -45.09
C ASN A 111 -5.71 -48.26 -46.01
N VAL A 112 -4.69 -47.41 -45.87
CA VAL A 112 -3.42 -47.46 -46.60
C VAL A 112 -2.28 -47.63 -45.59
N GLY A 113 -1.54 -48.74 -45.68
CA GLY A 113 -0.52 -49.16 -44.72
C GLY A 113 -0.88 -50.52 -44.10
N GLY A 114 -0.37 -50.85 -42.92
CA GLY A 114 -0.58 -52.17 -42.29
C GLY A 114 -1.11 -52.12 -40.86
N GLY A 115 -1.93 -53.12 -40.50
CA GLY A 115 -2.42 -53.32 -39.13
C GLY A 115 -3.45 -52.31 -38.64
N ASN A 116 -4.19 -51.64 -39.53
CA ASN A 116 -5.20 -50.66 -39.13
C ASN A 116 -6.56 -51.32 -38.83
N MET A 117 -7.29 -50.83 -37.81
CA MET A 117 -8.66 -51.23 -37.49
C MET A 117 -9.58 -50.00 -37.47
N GLY A 118 -10.49 -49.92 -38.43
CA GLY A 118 -11.35 -48.75 -38.70
C GLY A 118 -11.27 -48.37 -40.18
N SER A 119 -11.64 -47.14 -40.54
CA SER A 119 -11.73 -46.73 -41.94
C SER A 119 -10.95 -45.46 -42.26
N PHE A 120 -10.51 -45.30 -43.51
CA PHE A 120 -9.81 -44.10 -44.01
C PHE A 120 -8.51 -43.75 -43.28
N ASN A 121 -7.75 -44.75 -42.81
CA ASN A 121 -6.46 -44.51 -42.16
C ASN A 121 -5.31 -44.52 -43.16
N LEU A 122 -4.35 -43.59 -43.03
CA LEU A 122 -3.11 -43.56 -43.79
C LEU A 122 -1.91 -43.71 -42.84
N GLY A 123 -1.29 -44.88 -42.82
CA GLY A 123 -0.17 -45.25 -41.97
C GLY A 123 -0.35 -46.65 -41.37
N ASN A 124 0.40 -46.96 -40.30
CA ASN A 124 0.43 -48.30 -39.72
C ASN A 124 -0.15 -48.34 -38.29
N GLY A 125 -0.86 -49.41 -37.94
CA GLY A 125 -1.23 -49.72 -36.55
C GLY A 125 -2.23 -48.76 -35.92
N ASN A 126 -3.13 -48.16 -36.71
CA ASN A 126 -4.15 -47.25 -36.18
C ASN A 126 -5.41 -48.02 -35.73
N PHE A 127 -6.00 -47.63 -34.60
CA PHE A 127 -7.29 -48.10 -34.10
C PHE A 127 -8.28 -46.94 -34.06
N GLY A 128 -9.33 -46.97 -34.87
CA GLY A 128 -10.24 -45.87 -35.15
C GLY A 128 -10.14 -45.42 -36.61
N SER A 129 -10.76 -44.28 -36.95
CA SER A 129 -10.94 -43.84 -38.34
C SER A 129 -10.34 -42.46 -38.63
N LEU A 130 -10.06 -42.21 -39.91
CA LEU A 130 -9.56 -40.92 -40.43
C LEU A 130 -8.24 -40.48 -39.79
N ASN A 131 -7.35 -41.44 -39.46
CA ASN A 131 -6.04 -41.13 -38.90
C ASN A 131 -4.97 -41.04 -39.98
N LEU A 132 -4.08 -40.06 -39.87
CA LEU A 132 -2.88 -39.89 -40.68
C LEU A 132 -1.64 -40.11 -39.80
N GLY A 133 -0.73 -40.99 -40.17
CA GLY A 133 0.42 -41.42 -39.36
C GLY A 133 0.18 -42.78 -38.71
N GLY A 134 1.05 -43.16 -37.75
CA GLY A 134 1.05 -44.52 -37.20
C GLY A 134 0.77 -44.62 -35.70
N GLY A 135 0.16 -45.73 -35.27
CA GLY A 135 -0.03 -46.04 -33.85
C GLY A 135 -1.05 -45.15 -33.14
N ASN A 136 -2.02 -44.58 -33.87
CA ASN A 136 -3.05 -43.74 -33.26
C ASN A 136 -4.21 -44.60 -32.73
N ILE A 137 -4.79 -44.21 -31.59
CA ILE A 137 -6.01 -44.78 -31.00
C ILE A 137 -7.06 -43.68 -30.88
N GLY A 138 -8.19 -43.83 -31.56
CA GLY A 138 -9.25 -42.82 -31.68
C GLY A 138 -9.39 -42.31 -33.12
N ASN A 139 -10.03 -41.16 -33.32
CA ASN A 139 -10.40 -40.67 -34.65
C ASN A 139 -9.79 -39.31 -34.98
N LEU A 140 -9.63 -39.02 -36.27
CA LEU A 140 -9.20 -37.72 -36.80
C LEU A 140 -7.82 -37.26 -36.30
N ASN A 141 -6.92 -38.18 -35.96
CA ASN A 141 -5.58 -37.82 -35.51
C ASN A 141 -4.60 -37.70 -36.68
N SER A 142 -3.76 -36.67 -36.68
CA SER A 142 -2.71 -36.43 -37.68
C SER A 142 -1.34 -36.36 -37.02
N GLY A 143 -0.51 -37.37 -37.27
CA GLY A 143 0.77 -37.65 -36.62
C GLY A 143 0.78 -39.07 -36.04
N SER A 144 1.74 -39.37 -35.16
CA SER A 144 1.90 -40.74 -34.65
C SER A 144 1.70 -40.85 -33.14
N GLY A 145 1.20 -41.99 -32.68
CA GLY A 145 1.10 -42.32 -31.25
C GLY A 145 0.11 -41.45 -30.48
N ASN A 146 -0.94 -40.95 -31.13
CA ASN A 146 -1.97 -40.16 -30.45
C ASN A 146 -3.07 -41.05 -29.86
N PHE A 147 -3.58 -40.69 -28.70
CA PHE A 147 -4.75 -41.30 -28.06
C PHE A 147 -5.84 -40.25 -27.86
N GLY A 148 -6.99 -40.42 -28.52
CA GLY A 148 -8.15 -39.53 -28.42
C GLY A 148 -8.63 -39.02 -29.78
N PHE A 149 -9.23 -37.84 -29.80
CA PHE A 149 -9.91 -37.27 -30.96
C PHE A 149 -9.24 -35.99 -31.47
N ALA A 150 -9.12 -35.85 -32.80
CA ALA A 150 -8.72 -34.62 -33.47
C ALA A 150 -7.40 -34.02 -32.98
N ASN A 151 -6.40 -34.86 -32.69
CA ASN A 151 -5.07 -34.38 -32.31
C ASN A 151 -4.20 -34.14 -33.55
N PHE A 152 -3.46 -33.03 -33.56
CA PHE A 152 -2.46 -32.71 -34.58
C PHE A 152 -1.06 -32.69 -33.96
N GLY A 153 -0.15 -33.48 -34.53
CA GLY A 153 1.17 -33.77 -33.99
C GLY A 153 1.24 -35.19 -33.42
N SER A 154 2.25 -35.48 -32.59
CA SER A 154 2.55 -36.86 -32.15
C SER A 154 2.59 -36.99 -30.63
N GLY A 155 2.22 -38.17 -30.13
CA GLY A 155 2.32 -38.53 -28.72
C GLY A 155 1.32 -37.79 -27.81
N ASN A 156 0.20 -37.32 -28.35
CA ASN A 156 -0.83 -36.63 -27.58
C ASN A 156 -1.80 -37.61 -26.91
N THR A 157 -2.30 -37.30 -25.72
CA THR A 157 -3.33 -38.07 -25.00
C THR A 157 -4.42 -37.14 -24.50
N GLY A 158 -5.62 -37.27 -25.07
CA GLY A 158 -6.76 -36.38 -24.89
C GLY A 158 -7.29 -35.91 -26.24
N ASN A 159 -8.10 -34.87 -26.25
CA ASN A 159 -8.78 -34.39 -27.46
C ASN A 159 -8.29 -33.02 -27.90
N THR A 160 -8.30 -32.77 -29.21
CA THR A 160 -8.10 -31.44 -29.81
C THR A 160 -6.79 -30.77 -29.39
N ASN A 161 -5.72 -31.57 -29.23
CA ASN A 161 -4.39 -31.04 -28.93
C ASN A 161 -3.61 -30.76 -30.22
N PHE A 162 -2.93 -29.62 -30.27
CA PHE A 162 -2.04 -29.23 -31.35
C PHE A 162 -0.60 -29.14 -30.84
N GLY A 163 0.30 -29.98 -31.37
CA GLY A 163 1.72 -30.05 -31.00
C GLY A 163 2.14 -31.45 -30.58
N TRP A 164 3.23 -31.57 -29.83
CA TRP A 164 3.81 -32.86 -29.45
C TRP A 164 3.74 -33.13 -27.95
N GLY A 165 3.46 -34.39 -27.60
CA GLY A 165 3.61 -34.87 -26.22
C GLY A 165 2.69 -34.20 -25.20
N ASN A 166 1.53 -33.68 -25.61
CA ASN A 166 0.53 -33.19 -24.67
C ASN A 166 -0.18 -34.39 -24.03
N ARG A 167 0.01 -34.60 -22.73
CA ARG A 167 -0.41 -35.82 -22.04
C ARG A 167 -1.49 -35.53 -21.01
N ALA A 168 -2.58 -36.28 -21.07
CA ALA A 168 -3.71 -36.20 -20.14
C ALA A 168 -4.32 -34.79 -20.08
N GLY A 169 -4.72 -34.26 -21.23
CA GLY A 169 -5.27 -32.92 -21.36
C GLY A 169 -5.97 -32.69 -22.70
N ASN A 170 -6.91 -31.76 -22.72
CA ASN A 170 -7.64 -31.36 -23.92
C ASN A 170 -7.32 -29.92 -24.32
N LEU A 171 -7.53 -29.58 -25.59
CA LEU A 171 -7.48 -28.21 -26.10
C LEU A 171 -6.13 -27.52 -25.88
N ASN A 172 -5.04 -28.26 -25.82
CA ASN A 172 -3.72 -27.68 -25.64
C ASN A 172 -3.12 -27.28 -27.00
N PHE A 173 -2.62 -26.05 -27.08
CA PHE A 173 -1.84 -25.55 -28.21
C PHE A 173 -0.38 -25.35 -27.78
N GLY A 174 0.52 -26.14 -28.34
CA GLY A 174 1.92 -26.20 -27.95
C GLY A 174 2.34 -27.62 -27.58
N SER A 175 3.50 -27.79 -26.95
CA SER A 175 4.08 -29.12 -26.70
C SER A 175 4.42 -29.35 -25.24
N GLY A 176 4.35 -30.60 -24.81
CA GLY A 176 4.74 -31.02 -23.47
C GLY A 176 3.81 -30.53 -22.35
N ASN A 177 2.56 -30.16 -22.66
CA ASN A 177 1.59 -29.83 -21.61
C ASN A 177 1.09 -31.12 -20.94
N PHE A 178 1.21 -31.21 -19.62
CA PHE A 178 0.97 -32.41 -18.84
C PHE A 178 -0.11 -32.18 -17.78
N PHE A 179 -1.13 -33.03 -17.74
CA PHE A 179 -2.23 -32.95 -16.75
C PHE A 179 -2.87 -31.55 -16.69
N GLY A 180 -3.33 -31.06 -17.84
CA GLY A 180 -3.87 -29.71 -17.96
C GLY A 180 -4.66 -29.51 -19.25
N ASN A 181 -5.70 -28.69 -19.20
CA ASN A 181 -6.55 -28.37 -20.35
C ASN A 181 -6.36 -26.92 -20.78
N GLY A 182 -6.55 -26.65 -22.07
CA GLY A 182 -6.65 -25.27 -22.58
C GLY A 182 -5.37 -24.45 -22.44
N ASN A 183 -4.20 -25.08 -22.42
CA ASN A 183 -2.93 -24.37 -22.33
C ASN A 183 -2.47 -23.91 -23.71
N PHE A 184 -2.08 -22.65 -23.83
CA PHE A 184 -1.38 -22.10 -24.97
C PHE A 184 0.09 -21.84 -24.59
N GLY A 185 0.99 -22.72 -25.03
CA GLY A 185 2.41 -22.66 -24.72
C GLY A 185 3.02 -24.03 -24.47
N PHE A 186 4.22 -24.05 -23.91
CA PHE A 186 5.03 -25.26 -23.76
C PHE A 186 5.22 -25.68 -22.31
N GLY A 187 5.19 -26.98 -22.03
CA GLY A 187 5.67 -27.50 -20.75
C GLY A 187 4.83 -27.14 -19.52
N ASN A 188 3.57 -26.72 -19.68
CA ASN A 188 2.71 -26.46 -18.53
C ASN A 188 2.34 -27.78 -17.86
N SER A 189 2.48 -27.88 -16.55
CA SER A 189 2.32 -29.13 -15.80
C SER A 189 1.33 -28.98 -14.65
N PHE A 190 0.40 -29.92 -14.52
CA PHE A 190 -0.65 -29.92 -13.48
C PHE A 190 -1.50 -28.65 -13.47
N SER A 191 -1.58 -27.96 -14.60
CA SER A 191 -2.11 -26.61 -14.70
C SER A 191 -2.88 -26.46 -16.00
N SER A 192 -4.07 -25.87 -15.91
CA SER A 192 -4.94 -25.59 -17.06
C SER A 192 -4.88 -24.11 -17.43
N GLY A 193 -5.51 -23.69 -18.52
CA GLY A 193 -5.85 -22.28 -18.80
C GLY A 193 -4.68 -21.30 -18.94
N ASN A 194 -3.44 -21.78 -19.07
CA ASN A 194 -2.27 -20.90 -19.12
C ASN A 194 -2.07 -20.34 -20.52
N LEU A 195 -1.71 -19.05 -20.60
CA LEU A 195 -1.14 -18.43 -21.78
C LEU A 195 0.34 -18.13 -21.49
N GLY A 196 1.21 -19.06 -21.86
CA GLY A 196 2.63 -19.05 -21.54
C GLY A 196 3.15 -20.46 -21.28
N SER A 197 4.42 -20.56 -20.89
CA SER A 197 5.18 -21.81 -20.83
C SER A 197 5.70 -22.10 -19.43
N GLY A 198 5.88 -23.38 -19.11
CA GLY A 198 6.49 -23.83 -17.87
C GLY A 198 5.69 -23.51 -16.61
N ASN A 199 4.40 -23.19 -16.74
CA ASN A 199 3.57 -22.91 -15.57
C ASN A 199 3.22 -24.22 -14.86
N THR A 200 3.27 -24.18 -13.53
CA THR A 200 2.97 -25.31 -12.66
C THR A 200 1.92 -24.91 -11.62
N PHE A 201 1.09 -25.86 -11.22
CA PHE A 201 0.16 -25.68 -10.11
C PHE A 201 0.25 -26.89 -9.17
N ASN A 202 -0.32 -26.75 -7.97
CA ASN A 202 -0.26 -27.79 -6.94
C ASN A 202 -0.82 -29.12 -7.49
N PRO A 203 -0.05 -30.23 -7.43
CA PRO A 203 -0.46 -31.52 -8.00
C PRO A 203 -1.71 -32.16 -7.35
N PHE A 204 -2.21 -31.61 -6.23
CA PHE A 204 -3.40 -32.10 -5.54
C PHE A 204 -4.68 -31.33 -5.85
N ASP A 205 -4.60 -30.25 -6.62
CA ASP A 205 -5.76 -29.46 -7.00
C ASP A 205 -5.80 -29.32 -8.53
N PHE A 206 -6.85 -29.87 -9.15
CA PHE A 206 -7.04 -29.84 -10.60
C PHE A 206 -7.77 -28.56 -11.06
N SER A 207 -7.99 -27.60 -10.16
CA SER A 207 -8.65 -26.34 -10.45
C SER A 207 -7.67 -25.28 -10.96
N SER A 208 -7.96 -24.85 -12.20
CA SER A 208 -7.38 -23.79 -13.02
C SER A 208 -6.11 -23.07 -12.55
N GLY A 209 -4.99 -23.47 -13.15
CA GLY A 209 -4.06 -22.47 -13.67
C GLY A 209 -4.78 -21.49 -14.58
N ASN A 210 -4.38 -20.23 -14.53
CA ASN A 210 -4.85 -19.15 -15.41
C ASN A 210 -3.72 -18.13 -15.48
N ASN A 211 -2.49 -18.62 -15.64
CA ASN A 211 -1.34 -17.75 -15.65
C ASN A 211 -1.16 -17.15 -17.04
N PHE A 212 -0.91 -15.85 -17.10
CA PHE A 212 -0.46 -15.16 -18.28
C PHE A 212 1.03 -14.86 -18.15
N GLY A 213 1.86 -15.60 -18.85
CA GLY A 213 3.32 -15.53 -18.77
C GLY A 213 3.96 -16.86 -18.38
N ASP A 214 5.25 -16.83 -18.09
CA ASP A 214 6.08 -18.04 -18.06
C ASP A 214 6.55 -18.41 -16.65
N ALA A 215 6.77 -19.70 -16.42
CA ALA A 215 7.40 -20.25 -15.23
C ALA A 215 6.71 -19.87 -13.91
N ASN A 216 5.41 -19.60 -13.92
CA ASN A 216 4.68 -19.33 -12.68
C ASN A 216 4.36 -20.64 -11.95
N GLN A 217 4.43 -20.62 -10.62
CA GLN A 217 4.00 -21.69 -9.74
C GLN A 217 2.83 -21.19 -8.89
N GLY A 218 1.62 -21.66 -9.22
CA GLY A 218 0.38 -21.16 -8.62
C GLY A 218 -0.63 -20.73 -9.69
N ALA A 219 -1.59 -19.89 -9.30
CA ALA A 219 -2.72 -19.52 -10.15
C ALA A 219 -2.88 -18.01 -10.31
N PHE A 220 -3.53 -17.60 -11.41
CA PHE A 220 -3.89 -16.20 -11.68
C PHE A 220 -2.73 -15.20 -11.71
N ASN A 221 -1.51 -15.66 -11.95
CA ASN A 221 -0.37 -14.76 -12.07
C ASN A 221 -0.31 -14.13 -13.46
N ILE A 222 0.01 -12.85 -13.51
CA ILE A 222 0.30 -12.10 -14.74
C ILE A 222 1.78 -11.70 -14.70
N GLY A 223 2.54 -12.12 -15.69
CA GLY A 223 4.00 -11.99 -15.74
C GLY A 223 4.68 -13.34 -15.50
N SER A 224 5.94 -13.33 -15.06
CA SER A 224 6.76 -14.55 -15.06
C SER A 224 7.46 -14.84 -13.74
N ALA A 225 7.74 -16.12 -13.51
CA ALA A 225 8.47 -16.64 -12.36
C ALA A 225 7.83 -16.30 -10.99
N ASN A 226 6.53 -16.03 -10.94
CA ASN A 226 5.84 -15.81 -9.67
C ASN A 226 5.54 -17.14 -8.97
N ILE A 227 5.71 -17.18 -7.65
CA ILE A 227 5.38 -18.31 -6.78
C ILE A 227 4.28 -17.85 -5.83
N GLY A 228 3.11 -18.49 -5.89
CA GLY A 228 1.89 -18.08 -5.20
C GLY A 228 0.80 -17.68 -6.18
N SER A 229 -0.20 -16.94 -5.71
CA SER A 229 -1.40 -16.63 -6.48
C SER A 229 -1.63 -15.14 -6.67
N SER A 230 -2.27 -14.79 -7.80
CA SER A 230 -2.74 -13.43 -8.09
C SER A 230 -1.64 -12.35 -8.11
N ASN A 231 -0.39 -12.73 -8.40
CA ASN A 231 0.69 -11.76 -8.53
C ASN A 231 0.70 -11.12 -9.91
N ILE A 232 0.96 -9.82 -9.98
CA ILE A 232 1.15 -9.07 -11.22
C ILE A 232 2.60 -8.57 -11.26
N GLY A 233 3.39 -9.08 -12.19
CA GLY A 233 4.78 -8.71 -12.42
C GLY A 233 5.70 -9.93 -12.40
N PHE A 234 6.91 -9.80 -11.86
CA PHE A 234 7.96 -10.80 -12.04
C PHE A 234 8.58 -11.23 -10.72
N ALA A 235 8.85 -12.54 -10.60
CA ALA A 235 9.62 -13.12 -9.49
C ALA A 235 9.05 -12.81 -8.09
N ASN A 236 7.74 -12.57 -7.96
CA ASN A 236 7.12 -12.39 -6.66
C ASN A 236 6.93 -13.75 -5.97
N ILE A 237 7.13 -13.79 -4.66
CA ILE A 237 6.92 -14.96 -3.80
C ILE A 237 5.87 -14.57 -2.75
N GLY A 238 4.74 -15.28 -2.72
CA GLY A 238 3.56 -14.98 -1.90
C GLY A 238 2.34 -14.62 -2.75
N ASP A 239 1.32 -14.04 -2.13
CA ASP A 239 0.03 -13.77 -2.79
C ASP A 239 -0.26 -12.27 -2.96
N ASN A 240 -0.97 -11.94 -4.03
CA ASN A 240 -1.50 -10.59 -4.31
C ASN A 240 -0.44 -9.47 -4.39
N ASN A 241 0.76 -9.78 -4.87
CA ASN A 241 1.81 -8.75 -5.04
C ASN A 241 1.70 -8.07 -6.41
N PHE A 242 1.97 -6.76 -6.45
CA PHE A 242 2.14 -5.98 -7.68
C PHE A 242 3.58 -5.47 -7.78
N GLY A 243 4.31 -5.89 -8.81
CA GLY A 243 5.67 -5.42 -9.11
C GLY A 243 6.68 -6.56 -9.22
N PHE A 244 7.90 -6.35 -8.71
CA PHE A 244 9.04 -7.22 -9.04
C PHE A 244 9.76 -7.71 -7.79
N GLY A 245 9.96 -9.02 -7.66
CA GLY A 245 10.82 -9.59 -6.62
C GLY A 245 10.33 -9.37 -5.20
N ASN A 246 9.03 -9.18 -4.98
CA ASN A 246 8.48 -9.03 -3.63
C ASN A 246 8.37 -10.40 -2.94
N ASN A 247 8.69 -10.46 -1.66
CA ASN A 247 8.62 -11.66 -0.82
C ASN A 247 7.69 -11.40 0.38
N GLY A 248 6.47 -11.93 0.31
CA GLY A 248 5.37 -11.71 1.27
C GLY A 248 4.05 -11.48 0.53
N ASN A 249 3.05 -10.93 1.23
CA ASN A 249 1.69 -10.77 0.72
C ASN A 249 1.25 -9.31 0.59
N ASN A 250 0.43 -9.01 -0.42
CA ASN A 250 -0.19 -7.70 -0.63
C ASN A 250 0.81 -6.54 -0.81
N ASN A 251 1.99 -6.81 -1.36
CA ASN A 251 3.01 -5.77 -1.57
C ASN A 251 2.85 -5.07 -2.93
N ILE A 252 3.11 -3.77 -2.98
CA ILE A 252 3.11 -2.97 -4.21
C ILE A 252 4.49 -2.33 -4.37
N GLY A 253 5.36 -2.90 -5.20
CA GLY A 253 6.72 -2.40 -5.29
C GLY A 253 7.77 -3.32 -5.90
N PHE A 254 9.03 -3.02 -5.58
CA PHE A 254 10.20 -3.72 -6.10
C PHE A 254 11.07 -4.23 -4.95
N GLY A 255 11.27 -5.53 -4.84
CA GLY A 255 12.21 -6.14 -3.90
C GLY A 255 11.79 -6.08 -2.43
N LEU A 256 10.51 -5.89 -2.13
CA LEU A 256 10.00 -5.77 -0.76
C LEU A 256 10.08 -7.13 -0.02
N THR A 257 10.31 -7.13 1.29
CA THR A 257 10.28 -8.36 2.13
C THR A 257 9.42 -8.14 3.36
N GLY A 258 8.33 -8.90 3.52
CA GLY A 258 7.27 -8.71 4.52
C GLY A 258 5.90 -8.50 3.86
N ASP A 259 4.87 -8.20 4.65
CA ASP A 259 3.49 -8.08 4.18
C ASP A 259 3.01 -6.62 4.17
N ASN A 260 2.06 -6.30 3.27
CA ASN A 260 1.35 -5.02 3.18
C ASN A 260 2.26 -3.79 2.94
N GLN A 261 3.41 -3.98 2.27
CA GLN A 261 4.35 -2.88 2.00
C GLN A 261 4.09 -2.23 0.64
N VAL A 262 4.44 -0.95 0.55
CA VAL A 262 4.46 -0.20 -0.72
C VAL A 262 5.85 0.43 -0.88
N GLY A 263 6.48 0.32 -2.05
CA GLY A 263 7.74 1.03 -2.36
C GLY A 263 8.86 0.18 -2.96
N PHE A 264 10.09 0.43 -2.54
CA PHE A 264 11.30 -0.24 -3.06
C PHE A 264 12.05 -0.86 -1.87
N GLY A 265 12.33 -2.16 -1.88
CA GLY A 265 12.75 -2.92 -0.71
C GLY A 265 14.11 -2.57 -0.11
N ALA A 266 15.00 -1.92 -0.86
CA ALA A 266 16.20 -1.33 -0.25
C ALA A 266 15.88 -0.11 0.65
N PHE A 267 14.69 0.48 0.48
CA PHE A 267 14.26 1.72 1.11
C PHE A 267 12.95 1.58 1.89
N ASN A 268 12.31 0.42 1.94
CA ASN A 268 11.15 0.19 2.80
C ASN A 268 11.28 -1.21 3.41
N THR A 269 11.73 -1.29 4.67
CA THR A 269 12.13 -2.54 5.34
C THR A 269 11.40 -2.71 6.67
N GLY A 270 10.92 -3.93 6.95
CA GLY A 270 10.16 -4.25 8.16
C GLY A 270 8.71 -4.58 7.80
N THR A 271 7.80 -4.60 8.77
CA THR A 271 6.41 -5.01 8.56
C THR A 271 5.44 -3.83 8.67
N ASN A 272 4.34 -3.88 7.89
CA ASN A 272 3.24 -2.91 7.95
C ASN A 272 3.63 -1.44 7.79
N ASN A 273 4.73 -1.16 7.09
CA ASN A 273 5.09 0.21 6.76
C ASN A 273 4.26 0.72 5.58
N MET A 274 3.65 1.89 5.76
CA MET A 274 2.93 2.60 4.71
C MET A 274 3.71 3.84 4.26
N GLY A 275 4.02 3.93 2.96
CA GLY A 275 4.72 5.07 2.35
C GLY A 275 6.09 4.69 1.77
N PHE A 276 7.13 5.52 1.90
CA PHE A 276 8.44 5.27 1.26
C PHE A 276 9.61 5.71 2.14
N GLY A 277 10.69 4.94 2.17
CA GLY A 277 11.88 5.28 2.96
C GLY A 277 11.86 4.71 4.38
N ASN A 278 10.81 3.95 4.76
CA ASN A 278 10.62 3.55 6.16
C ASN A 278 11.45 2.31 6.54
N SER A 279 11.97 2.27 7.76
CA SER A 279 12.68 1.12 8.33
C SER A 279 12.15 0.78 9.72
N GLY A 280 12.05 -0.51 10.07
CA GLY A 280 11.33 -0.97 11.27
C GLY A 280 9.86 -1.21 10.96
N ASN A 281 8.97 -1.25 11.95
CA ASN A 281 7.57 -1.65 11.70
C ASN A 281 6.54 -0.55 11.97
N ASN A 282 5.36 -0.74 11.36
CA ASN A 282 4.17 0.08 11.58
C ASN A 282 4.39 1.59 11.34
N ASN A 283 5.35 1.98 10.50
CA ASN A 283 5.60 3.38 10.22
C ASN A 283 4.72 3.88 9.06
N ILE A 284 4.06 5.01 9.26
CA ILE A 284 3.24 5.68 8.24
C ILE A 284 3.90 6.98 7.81
N GLY A 285 4.08 7.14 6.51
CA GLY A 285 4.66 8.33 5.87
C GLY A 285 6.02 8.04 5.27
N PHE A 286 7.02 8.91 5.46
CA PHE A 286 8.26 8.82 4.68
C PHE A 286 9.53 8.90 5.52
N PHE A 287 10.51 8.06 5.19
CA PHE A 287 11.83 8.07 5.80
C PHE A 287 11.83 7.93 7.33
N ASN A 288 10.82 7.26 7.89
CA ASN A 288 10.74 7.00 9.32
C ASN A 288 11.56 5.75 9.68
N SER A 289 12.19 5.74 10.85
CA SER A 289 12.92 4.58 11.37
C SER A 289 12.46 4.18 12.77
N GLY A 290 12.31 2.89 13.03
CA GLY A 290 11.85 2.37 14.33
C GLY A 290 10.40 1.90 14.25
N GLU A 291 9.60 2.17 15.28
CA GLU A 291 8.28 1.53 15.44
C GLU A 291 7.15 2.56 15.57
N GLY A 292 6.07 2.39 14.79
CA GLY A 292 4.82 3.13 15.02
C GLY A 292 4.95 4.63 14.84
N ASN A 293 5.82 5.13 13.96
CA ASN A 293 5.95 6.56 13.71
C ASN A 293 4.98 7.02 12.62
N PHE A 294 4.30 8.14 12.84
CA PHE A 294 3.41 8.78 11.90
C PHE A 294 3.98 10.12 11.43
N GLY A 295 4.32 10.24 10.15
CA GLY A 295 4.79 11.47 9.52
C GLY A 295 6.09 11.28 8.73
N PHE A 296 7.09 12.14 8.93
CA PHE A 296 8.27 12.19 8.06
C PHE A 296 9.56 12.24 8.87
N PHE A 297 10.58 11.48 8.46
CA PHE A 297 11.94 11.51 9.05
C PHE A 297 11.99 11.26 10.57
N ASN A 298 10.94 10.67 11.14
CA ASN A 298 10.90 10.37 12.56
C ASN A 298 11.75 9.14 12.88
N SER A 299 12.41 9.12 14.03
CA SER A 299 13.21 8.00 14.50
C SER A 299 12.85 7.61 15.92
N GLY A 300 12.78 6.32 16.22
CA GLY A 300 12.44 5.80 17.55
C GLY A 300 11.02 5.26 17.58
N THR A 301 10.25 5.51 18.64
CA THR A 301 8.93 4.89 18.82
C THR A 301 7.80 5.90 18.94
N GLY A 302 6.68 5.64 18.27
CA GLY A 302 5.42 6.35 18.54
C GLY A 302 5.45 7.86 18.28
N ASN A 303 6.30 8.37 17.38
CA ASN A 303 6.37 9.81 17.13
C ASN A 303 5.34 10.25 16.10
N PHE A 304 4.74 11.43 16.32
CA PHE A 304 3.83 12.10 15.39
C PHE A 304 4.43 13.42 14.88
N GLY A 305 4.56 13.55 13.56
CA GLY A 305 4.97 14.80 12.90
C GLY A 305 6.25 14.68 12.08
N PHE A 306 7.21 15.59 12.26
CA PHE A 306 8.37 15.70 11.37
C PHE A 306 9.70 15.70 12.13
N ALA A 307 10.62 14.82 11.73
CA ALA A 307 12.00 14.75 12.20
C ALA A 307 12.12 14.71 13.73
N ASN A 308 11.17 14.06 14.41
CA ASN A 308 11.26 13.80 15.83
C ASN A 308 12.13 12.56 16.08
N SER A 309 12.93 12.56 17.14
CA SER A 309 13.78 11.43 17.54
C SER A 309 13.53 11.02 18.98
N GLY A 310 13.45 9.73 19.27
CA GLY A 310 13.14 9.21 20.61
C GLY A 310 11.71 8.71 20.66
N ASP A 311 11.01 8.92 21.78
CA ASP A 311 9.75 8.23 22.04
C ASP A 311 8.58 9.20 22.24
N THR A 312 7.42 8.87 21.68
CA THR A 312 6.14 9.55 21.90
C THR A 312 6.17 11.07 21.75
N ASN A 313 6.92 11.62 20.80
CA ASN A 313 6.94 13.06 20.56
C ASN A 313 5.87 13.49 19.53
N SER A 314 5.27 14.65 19.75
CA SER A 314 4.30 15.28 18.85
C SER A 314 4.81 16.64 18.35
N GLY A 315 4.90 16.81 17.02
CA GLY A 315 5.27 18.08 16.38
C GLY A 315 6.52 17.96 15.52
N PHE A 316 7.49 18.86 15.69
CA PHE A 316 8.62 18.99 14.76
C PHE A 316 9.96 19.05 15.50
N TRP A 317 10.96 18.30 15.02
CA TRP A 317 12.34 18.35 15.50
C TRP A 317 12.52 18.13 17.00
N ASN A 318 11.58 17.46 17.66
CA ASN A 318 11.71 17.15 19.07
C ASN A 318 12.67 15.96 19.26
N SER A 319 13.44 15.97 20.34
CA SER A 319 14.36 14.90 20.69
C SER A 319 14.16 14.46 22.15
N GLY A 320 14.28 13.16 22.41
CA GLY A 320 14.01 12.56 23.72
C GLY A 320 12.56 12.08 23.80
N ASN A 321 11.89 12.25 24.93
CA ASN A 321 10.65 11.52 25.21
C ASN A 321 9.45 12.43 25.53
N THR A 322 8.28 12.11 24.98
CA THR A 322 6.99 12.73 25.36
C THR A 322 6.97 14.25 25.21
N ASN A 323 7.64 14.81 24.21
CA ASN A 323 7.62 16.26 23.96
C ASN A 323 6.48 16.65 23.01
N THR A 324 5.90 17.83 23.22
CA THR A 324 4.87 18.39 22.35
C THR A 324 5.29 19.78 21.86
N GLY A 325 5.40 19.97 20.55
CA GLY A 325 5.69 21.26 19.92
C GLY A 325 6.89 21.21 18.98
N PHE A 326 7.83 22.16 19.11
CA PHE A 326 8.90 22.37 18.13
C PHE A 326 10.29 22.41 18.76
N GLY A 327 11.21 21.57 18.30
CA GLY A 327 12.62 21.66 18.64
C GLY A 327 12.94 21.46 20.12
N ASN A 328 12.07 20.79 20.88
CA ASN A 328 12.34 20.52 22.28
C ASN A 328 13.36 19.38 22.41
N GLY A 329 14.27 19.47 23.38
CA GLY A 329 15.24 18.44 23.72
C GLY A 329 15.09 17.98 25.17
N GLY A 330 15.28 16.69 25.41
CA GLY A 330 15.04 16.08 26.71
C GLY A 330 13.64 15.49 26.78
N SER A 331 12.93 15.63 27.90
CA SER A 331 11.66 14.91 28.08
C SER A 331 10.54 15.77 28.62
N VAL A 332 9.32 15.46 28.19
CA VAL A 332 8.06 15.98 28.74
C VAL A 332 7.90 17.49 28.59
N ASN A 333 8.50 18.08 27.55
CA ASN A 333 8.41 19.52 27.31
C ASN A 333 7.22 19.88 26.42
N PHE A 334 6.58 21.02 26.68
CA PHE A 334 5.52 21.59 25.87
C PHE A 334 5.91 22.97 25.33
N GLY A 335 5.84 23.17 24.02
CA GLY A 335 6.13 24.46 23.38
C GLY A 335 7.34 24.40 22.45
N VAL A 336 8.26 25.34 22.55
CA VAL A 336 9.31 25.54 21.54
C VAL A 336 10.71 25.62 22.16
N GLY A 337 11.64 24.82 21.67
CA GLY A 337 13.07 24.97 21.95
C GLY A 337 13.43 24.79 23.42
N ASN A 338 12.61 24.08 24.21
CA ASN A 338 12.92 23.82 25.61
C ASN A 338 13.92 22.67 25.71
N GLY A 339 14.88 22.76 26.62
CA GLY A 339 15.88 21.75 26.92
C GLY A 339 15.74 21.24 28.36
N GLY A 340 15.94 19.95 28.58
CA GLY A 340 15.85 19.35 29.92
C GLY A 340 14.50 18.68 30.14
N PHE A 341 13.97 18.79 31.35
CA PHE A 341 12.76 18.08 31.75
C PHE A 341 11.58 19.03 31.94
N THR A 342 10.39 18.62 31.52
CA THR A 342 9.12 19.14 32.06
C THR A 342 8.84 20.62 31.90
N ASN A 343 9.46 21.27 30.92
CA ASN A 343 9.28 22.71 30.70
C ASN A 343 8.06 23.00 29.81
N MET A 344 7.39 24.11 30.08
CA MET A 344 6.34 24.66 29.23
C MET A 344 6.70 26.07 28.75
N GLY A 345 6.59 26.32 27.44
CA GLY A 345 6.77 27.65 26.84
C GLY A 345 7.91 27.66 25.83
N PHE A 346 8.80 28.65 25.90
CA PHE A 346 9.81 28.90 24.89
C PHE A 346 11.22 28.99 25.48
N GLY A 347 12.14 28.17 24.97
CA GLY A 347 13.57 28.32 25.22
C GLY A 347 14.00 28.12 26.67
N ASN A 348 13.21 27.41 27.49
CA ASN A 348 13.58 27.12 28.86
C ASN A 348 14.64 26.01 28.91
N SER A 349 15.52 26.04 29.89
CA SER A 349 16.55 25.03 30.13
C SER A 349 16.54 24.57 31.59
N GLY A 350 16.68 23.28 31.84
CA GLY A 350 16.55 22.70 33.18
C GLY A 350 15.20 22.05 33.34
N ASP A 351 14.61 22.17 34.53
CA ASP A 351 13.49 21.32 34.94
C ASP A 351 12.25 22.15 35.32
N ALA A 352 11.07 21.70 34.89
CA ALA A 352 9.78 22.19 35.36
C ALA A 352 9.52 23.71 35.23
N ASN A 353 10.13 24.40 34.26
CA ASN A 353 9.93 25.85 34.08
C ASN A 353 8.71 26.18 33.21
N LEU A 354 7.95 27.22 33.57
CA LEU A 354 6.89 27.81 32.76
C LEU A 354 7.30 29.18 32.21
N GLY A 355 7.18 29.37 30.90
CA GLY A 355 7.23 30.65 30.23
C GLY A 355 8.43 30.78 29.29
N LEU A 356 9.25 31.83 29.43
CA LEU A 356 10.22 32.22 28.40
C LEU A 356 11.65 32.24 28.92
N GLY A 357 12.54 31.40 28.38
CA GLY A 357 13.99 31.55 28.58
C GLY A 357 14.46 31.40 30.03
N ASN A 358 13.75 30.63 30.85
CA ASN A 358 14.16 30.35 32.21
C ASN A 358 15.25 29.28 32.26
N ALA A 359 16.13 29.36 33.26
CA ALA A 359 17.18 28.39 33.52
C ALA A 359 17.13 27.88 34.97
N GLY A 360 17.28 26.58 35.19
CA GLY A 360 17.18 26.00 36.52
C GLY A 360 15.84 25.31 36.73
N ILE A 361 15.24 25.45 37.91
CA ILE A 361 14.12 24.59 38.34
C ILE A 361 12.91 25.43 38.74
N ASP A 362 11.71 25.02 38.33
CA ASP A 362 10.44 25.54 38.84
C ASP A 362 10.24 27.06 38.72
N ASN A 363 10.76 27.68 37.66
CA ASN A 363 10.55 29.11 37.43
C ASN A 363 9.28 29.37 36.61
N ALA A 364 8.40 30.24 37.10
CA ALA A 364 7.19 30.69 36.41
C ALA A 364 7.33 32.15 35.94
N GLY A 365 7.43 32.37 34.64
CA GLY A 365 7.53 33.71 34.04
C GLY A 365 8.58 33.76 32.93
N GLY A 366 9.67 34.52 33.08
CA GLY A 366 10.70 34.52 32.04
C GLY A 366 12.07 35.07 32.43
N PHE A 367 13.08 34.64 31.69
CA PHE A 367 14.48 35.07 31.81
C PHE A 367 15.02 34.97 33.24
N SER A 368 14.49 34.05 34.04
CA SER A 368 14.92 33.84 35.42
C SER A 368 15.88 32.66 35.51
N SER A 369 16.82 32.72 36.44
CA SER A 369 17.81 31.66 36.69
C SER A 369 17.81 31.24 38.16
N GLY A 370 17.93 29.96 38.45
CA GLY A 370 17.87 29.43 39.81
C GLY A 370 16.56 28.69 40.03
N ASN A 371 16.04 28.69 41.25
CA ASN A 371 14.90 27.85 41.62
C ASN A 371 13.68 28.66 42.04
N LEU A 372 12.48 28.17 41.71
CA LEU A 372 11.22 28.65 42.30
C LEU A 372 10.98 30.16 42.12
N ASN A 373 11.43 30.79 41.03
CA ASN A 373 11.18 32.21 40.82
C ASN A 373 9.85 32.44 40.08
N THR A 374 9.07 33.41 40.55
CA THR A 374 7.88 33.91 39.87
C THR A 374 8.12 35.31 39.31
N GLY A 375 7.91 35.51 38.00
CA GLY A 375 8.07 36.79 37.33
C GLY A 375 9.25 36.80 36.35
N PHE A 376 9.97 37.92 36.24
CA PHE A 376 10.94 38.12 35.18
C PHE A 376 12.33 38.53 35.66
N TYR A 377 13.39 38.05 34.99
CA TYR A 377 14.78 38.44 35.23
C TYR A 377 15.26 38.23 36.67
N ASN A 378 14.69 37.26 37.39
CA ASN A 378 15.13 36.96 38.74
C ASN A 378 16.31 35.98 38.71
N ALA A 379 17.28 36.13 39.60
CA ALA A 379 18.42 35.24 39.74
C ALA A 379 18.64 34.86 41.20
N GLY A 380 18.76 33.56 41.49
CA GLY A 380 18.71 33.02 42.85
C GLY A 380 17.40 32.26 43.07
N ASP A 381 17.01 32.09 44.32
CA ASP A 381 15.93 31.18 44.67
C ASP A 381 14.70 31.89 45.25
N SER A 382 13.50 31.38 44.93
CA SER A 382 12.23 31.79 45.53
C SER A 382 11.94 33.29 45.41
N ASN A 383 12.29 33.97 44.32
CA ASN A 383 11.97 35.39 44.15
C ASN A 383 10.62 35.61 43.44
N THR A 384 9.89 36.64 43.84
CA THR A 384 8.66 37.10 43.18
C THR A 384 8.82 38.53 42.66
N GLY A 385 8.65 38.75 41.36
CA GLY A 385 8.63 40.08 40.75
C GLY A 385 9.63 40.21 39.61
N PHE A 386 10.34 41.33 39.54
CA PHE A 386 11.20 41.67 38.40
C PHE A 386 12.64 42.00 38.82
N GLY A 387 13.63 41.34 38.22
CA GLY A 387 15.02 41.75 38.34
C GLY A 387 15.62 41.55 39.72
N ASN A 388 15.12 40.63 40.53
CA ASN A 388 15.65 40.38 41.87
C ASN A 388 16.83 39.40 41.82
N PHE A 389 17.90 39.72 42.52
CA PHE A 389 19.10 38.91 42.70
C PHE A 389 19.23 38.52 44.18
N GLY A 390 19.60 37.28 44.46
CA GLY A 390 19.58 36.72 45.83
C GLY A 390 18.31 35.94 46.08
N ASP A 391 18.00 35.62 47.34
CA ASP A 391 16.96 34.63 47.66
C ASP A 391 15.74 35.25 48.36
N VAL A 392 14.57 34.68 48.09
CA VAL A 392 13.31 34.98 48.78
C VAL A 392 12.92 36.46 48.69
N ASN A 393 13.10 37.13 47.56
CA ASN A 393 12.74 38.56 47.41
C ASN A 393 11.36 38.77 46.80
N THR A 394 10.67 39.84 47.17
CA THR A 394 9.40 40.28 46.58
C THR A 394 9.49 41.71 46.09
N GLY A 395 9.34 41.94 44.79
CA GLY A 395 9.27 43.27 44.20
C GLY A 395 10.23 43.47 43.04
N LEU A 396 10.94 44.60 42.99
CA LEU A 396 11.71 45.03 41.82
C LEU A 396 13.17 45.32 42.18
N PHE A 397 14.12 44.75 41.43
CA PHE A 397 15.55 45.10 41.49
C PHE A 397 16.22 44.95 42.86
N ASN A 398 15.80 43.97 43.66
CA ASN A 398 16.48 43.67 44.93
C ASN A 398 17.78 42.90 44.68
N SER A 399 18.77 43.00 45.57
CA SER A 399 20.07 42.33 45.44
C SER A 399 20.56 41.65 46.73
N GLY A 400 19.75 41.61 47.77
CA GLY A 400 19.99 40.85 49.01
C GLY A 400 18.97 39.74 49.17
N ASP A 401 18.81 39.22 50.39
CA ASP A 401 17.83 38.16 50.66
C ASP A 401 16.64 38.68 51.46
N PHE A 402 15.47 38.03 51.31
CA PHE A 402 14.24 38.34 52.04
C PHE A 402 13.76 39.80 51.87
N ASN A 403 14.13 40.47 50.78
CA ASN A 403 13.78 41.86 50.54
C ASN A 403 12.36 42.03 50.01
N THR A 404 11.70 43.12 50.40
CA THR A 404 10.38 43.51 49.89
C THR A 404 10.44 44.92 49.29
N ALA A 405 9.67 45.16 48.22
CA ALA A 405 9.56 46.41 47.47
C ALA A 405 10.69 46.62 46.44
N ILE A 406 11.28 47.81 46.37
CA ILE A 406 12.11 48.23 45.23
C ILE A 406 13.54 48.53 45.67
N GLY A 407 14.54 47.92 45.02
CA GLY A 407 15.94 48.32 45.09
C GLY A 407 16.64 48.05 46.42
N SER A 408 16.15 47.12 47.24
CA SER A 408 16.78 46.77 48.51
C SER A 408 17.95 45.82 48.31
N ALA A 409 19.05 46.06 49.03
CA ALA A 409 20.29 45.28 48.94
C ALA A 409 20.73 44.66 50.28
N ALA A 410 19.96 44.85 51.35
CA ALA A 410 20.33 44.43 52.71
C ALA A 410 19.36 43.39 53.24
N THR A 411 19.87 42.25 53.71
CA THR A 411 19.05 41.18 54.30
C THR A 411 18.44 41.64 55.63
N PRO A 412 17.10 41.67 55.78
CA PRO A 412 16.46 41.99 57.04
C PRO A 412 16.75 40.92 58.11
N ALA A 413 17.11 41.34 59.32
CA ALA A 413 17.45 40.42 60.40
C ALA A 413 16.22 39.59 60.85
N GLY A 414 16.37 38.27 60.86
CA GLY A 414 15.34 37.34 61.33
C GLY A 414 14.15 37.13 60.38
N ALA A 415 14.22 37.64 59.15
CA ALA A 415 13.20 37.39 58.15
C ALA A 415 13.28 35.93 57.64
N THR A 416 12.12 35.30 57.48
CA THR A 416 11.96 33.97 56.88
C THR A 416 11.08 34.00 55.64
N SER A 417 10.58 35.18 55.27
CA SER A 417 9.75 35.42 54.08
C SER A 417 9.86 36.88 53.66
N SER A 418 9.49 37.16 52.42
CA SER A 418 9.27 38.52 51.91
C SER A 418 7.86 38.65 51.34
N GLY A 419 7.42 39.89 51.07
CA GLY A 419 6.10 40.17 50.54
C GLY A 419 5.02 40.23 51.64
N PHE A 420 3.78 39.87 51.31
CA PHE A 420 2.62 40.12 52.18
C PHE A 420 1.72 38.90 52.33
N GLY A 421 1.30 38.61 53.57
CA GLY A 421 0.31 37.59 53.86
C GLY A 421 0.80 36.14 53.69
N ASN A 422 2.11 35.93 53.64
CA ASN A 422 2.72 34.62 53.49
C ASN A 422 2.84 33.87 54.83
N THR A 423 2.71 32.55 54.81
CA THR A 423 2.94 31.67 55.96
C THR A 423 3.89 30.53 55.61
N GLY A 424 4.94 30.33 56.41
CA GLY A 424 5.97 29.30 56.21
C GLY A 424 7.39 29.87 56.21
N THR A 425 8.35 29.10 55.69
CA THR A 425 9.77 29.49 55.54
C THR A 425 10.19 29.57 54.07
N ASN A 426 11.08 30.52 53.76
CA ASN A 426 11.58 30.79 52.41
C ASN A 426 10.46 31.13 51.40
N VAL A 427 9.50 31.93 51.84
CA VAL A 427 8.33 32.30 51.04
C VAL A 427 8.45 33.73 50.53
N SER A 428 8.25 33.96 49.23
CA SER A 428 8.11 35.31 48.66
C SER A 428 6.75 35.47 47.99
N GLY A 429 6.39 36.70 47.65
CA GLY A 429 5.17 37.04 46.93
C GLY A 429 4.01 37.38 47.84
N PHE A 430 2.79 36.93 47.49
CA PHE A 430 1.58 37.38 48.16
C PHE A 430 0.64 36.22 48.49
N PHE A 431 0.24 36.13 49.77
CA PHE A 431 -0.76 35.20 50.27
C PHE A 431 -0.45 33.71 50.02
N ASN A 432 0.83 33.35 50.00
CA ASN A 432 1.28 31.97 49.85
C ASN A 432 1.30 31.24 51.20
N ASN A 433 1.01 29.93 51.18
CA ASN A 433 1.01 29.08 52.37
C ASN A 433 1.77 27.78 52.10
N GLY A 434 2.89 27.60 52.79
CA GLY A 434 3.82 26.48 52.57
C GLY A 434 5.26 26.95 52.71
N ASN A 435 6.21 26.07 52.45
CA ASN A 435 7.64 26.36 52.46
C ASN A 435 8.18 26.43 51.03
N ASP A 436 9.27 27.18 50.84
CA ASP A 436 9.98 27.29 49.55
C ASP A 436 9.00 27.60 48.40
N THR A 437 8.25 28.70 48.55
CA THR A 437 7.13 29.04 47.66
C THR A 437 7.21 30.50 47.23
N SER A 438 6.96 30.77 45.96
CA SER A 438 6.93 32.13 45.40
C SER A 438 5.64 32.39 44.63
N GLY A 439 5.35 33.64 44.31
CA GLY A 439 4.24 34.03 43.46
C GLY A 439 2.99 34.49 44.23
N PHE A 440 1.82 34.01 43.85
CA PHE A 440 0.55 34.52 44.39
C PHE A 440 -0.42 33.39 44.73
N GLN A 441 -0.86 33.33 45.98
CA GLN A 441 -1.89 32.41 46.47
C GLN A 441 -1.62 30.92 46.21
N ASN A 442 -0.36 30.51 46.25
CA ASN A 442 0.01 29.10 46.19
C ASN A 442 -0.16 28.44 47.57
N HIS A 443 -0.68 27.21 47.59
CA HIS A 443 -0.87 26.39 48.79
C HIS A 443 -0.18 25.05 48.62
N GLY A 444 0.85 24.79 49.42
CA GLY A 444 1.73 23.63 49.29
C GLY A 444 3.20 24.07 49.29
N ASP A 445 4.10 23.10 49.40
CA ASP A 445 5.54 23.34 49.41
C ASP A 445 6.10 23.36 47.96
N PHE A 446 7.28 23.95 47.77
CA PHE A 446 8.03 23.92 46.48
C PHE A 446 7.19 24.40 45.28
N SER A 447 6.48 25.52 45.42
CA SER A 447 5.56 25.98 44.38
C SER A 447 5.86 27.41 43.91
N SER A 448 5.69 27.65 42.61
CA SER A 448 5.85 28.97 41.99
C SER A 448 4.69 29.29 41.03
N GLY A 449 4.42 30.58 40.83
CA GLY A 449 3.38 31.06 39.91
C GLY A 449 2.12 31.54 40.64
N PHE A 450 0.93 31.10 40.20
CA PHE A 450 -0.34 31.67 40.59
C PHE A 450 -1.40 30.62 40.89
N GLN A 451 -1.95 30.67 42.10
CA GLN A 451 -3.10 29.88 42.57
C GLN A 451 -2.94 28.36 42.35
N ASN A 452 -1.78 27.82 42.69
CA ASN A 452 -1.54 26.38 42.68
C ASN A 452 -1.92 25.74 44.02
N MET A 453 -2.35 24.47 43.97
CA MET A 453 -2.79 23.69 45.13
C MET A 453 -2.11 22.32 45.18
N GLY A 454 -1.39 22.05 46.28
CA GLY A 454 -0.52 20.90 46.46
C GLY A 454 0.95 21.22 46.17
N ASP A 455 1.82 20.23 46.28
CA ASP A 455 3.27 20.44 46.33
C ASP A 455 3.92 20.39 44.93
N GLY A 456 5.06 21.05 44.73
CA GLY A 456 5.86 20.95 43.50
C GLY A 456 5.23 21.62 42.27
N GLN A 457 4.42 22.67 42.45
CA GLN A 457 3.64 23.23 41.35
C GLN A 457 4.31 24.43 40.70
N THR A 458 4.50 24.39 39.38
CA THR A 458 5.00 25.55 38.63
C THR A 458 3.99 26.05 37.62
N GLY A 459 3.52 27.28 37.78
CA GLY A 459 2.65 27.92 36.80
C GLY A 459 1.30 28.34 37.35
N LEU A 460 0.21 28.01 36.66
CA LEU A 460 -1.10 28.62 36.89
C LEU A 460 -2.17 27.57 37.17
N PHE A 461 -2.87 27.69 38.29
CA PHE A 461 -4.08 26.91 38.60
C PHE A 461 -3.87 25.38 38.59
N ASN A 462 -2.66 24.90 38.88
CA ASN A 462 -2.39 23.47 38.93
C ASN A 462 -2.87 22.87 40.25
N SER A 463 -3.23 21.59 40.22
CA SER A 463 -3.68 20.84 41.40
C SER A 463 -3.11 19.42 41.47
N GLY A 464 -2.77 18.96 42.67
CA GLY A 464 -2.11 17.67 42.89
C GLY A 464 -0.63 17.88 43.18
N ASN A 465 0.28 17.16 42.51
CA ASN A 465 1.71 17.20 42.80
C ASN A 465 2.57 17.36 41.53
N ASP A 466 3.66 18.13 41.58
CA ASP A 466 4.70 18.13 40.53
C ASP A 466 4.18 18.45 39.12
N ASN A 467 3.32 19.46 38.94
CA ASN A 467 2.81 19.85 37.62
C ASN A 467 3.39 21.19 37.15
N THR A 468 3.76 21.27 35.88
CA THR A 468 4.15 22.54 35.23
C THR A 468 3.16 22.93 34.14
N GLY A 469 2.67 24.16 34.19
CA GLY A 469 1.84 24.70 33.13
C GLY A 469 0.55 25.34 33.63
N ILE A 470 -0.57 25.02 32.98
CA ILE A 470 -1.84 25.73 33.20
C ILE A 470 -2.98 24.74 33.41
N GLY A 471 -3.61 24.78 34.58
CA GLY A 471 -4.84 24.07 34.87
C GLY A 471 -4.69 22.55 34.81
N ASN A 472 -3.50 22.02 35.13
CA ASN A 472 -3.25 20.60 35.18
C ASN A 472 -3.75 20.00 36.49
N SER A 473 -4.22 18.75 36.45
CA SER A 473 -4.69 18.01 37.62
C SER A 473 -4.06 16.63 37.69
N GLY A 474 -3.52 16.29 38.86
CA GLY A 474 -2.92 14.99 39.14
C GLY A 474 -1.44 15.10 39.45
N SER A 475 -0.62 14.16 38.97
CA SER A 475 0.80 14.10 39.31
C SER A 475 1.72 13.92 38.10
N PHE A 476 2.74 14.78 38.00
CA PHE A 476 3.70 14.81 36.89
C PHE A 476 3.06 15.16 35.53
N VAL A 477 2.27 16.23 35.49
CA VAL A 477 1.51 16.64 34.31
C VAL A 477 1.97 18.00 33.78
N TYR A 478 2.24 18.08 32.48
CA TYR A 478 2.89 19.22 31.87
C TYR A 478 2.10 19.76 30.67
N GLY A 479 1.99 21.08 30.52
CA GLY A 479 1.21 21.70 29.46
C GLY A 479 -0.11 22.30 29.95
N ILE A 480 -1.21 22.08 29.22
CA ILE A 480 -2.48 22.81 29.44
C ILE A 480 -3.66 21.87 29.60
N GLY A 481 -4.35 21.96 30.74
CA GLY A 481 -5.63 21.31 30.96
C GLY A 481 -5.56 19.79 30.92
N ASN A 482 -4.42 19.21 31.27
CA ASN A 482 -4.17 17.78 31.22
C ASN A 482 -4.57 17.11 32.54
N THR A 483 -4.99 15.85 32.46
CA THR A 483 -5.38 15.06 33.63
C THR A 483 -4.72 13.69 33.63
N ALA A 484 -3.96 13.38 34.68
CA ALA A 484 -3.32 12.07 34.82
C ALA A 484 -3.13 11.69 36.29
N MET A 485 -3.51 10.47 36.69
CA MET A 485 -3.37 10.05 38.08
C MET A 485 -1.91 10.02 38.53
N THR A 486 -1.04 9.38 37.73
CA THR A 486 0.42 9.34 37.96
C THR A 486 1.16 9.15 36.65
N GLY A 487 2.03 10.10 36.29
CA GLY A 487 3.08 9.89 35.30
C GLY A 487 3.16 10.97 34.23
N PHE A 488 4.31 10.99 33.56
CA PHE A 488 4.77 12.10 32.71
C PHE A 488 3.98 12.23 31.43
N SER A 489 3.34 13.39 31.24
CA SER A 489 2.63 13.67 29.99
C SER A 489 2.75 15.14 29.60
N SER A 490 2.76 15.44 28.30
CA SER A 490 2.85 16.80 27.79
C SER A 490 1.74 17.12 26.78
N GLY A 491 1.44 18.40 26.60
CA GLY A 491 0.56 18.85 25.52
C GLY A 491 -0.72 19.50 26.01
N LEU A 492 -1.85 19.22 25.35
CA LEU A 492 -3.13 19.89 25.63
C LEU A 492 -4.28 18.90 25.80
N PHE A 493 -5.08 19.12 26.83
CA PHE A 493 -6.37 18.46 27.06
C PHE A 493 -6.37 16.94 26.94
N HIS A 494 -5.29 16.26 27.32
CA HIS A 494 -5.27 14.81 27.31
C HIS A 494 -5.66 14.23 28.67
N SER A 495 -6.15 12.99 28.65
CA SER A 495 -6.41 12.14 29.81
C SER A 495 -5.63 10.85 29.66
N GLY A 496 -4.81 10.46 30.65
CA GLY A 496 -3.91 9.31 30.53
C GLY A 496 -2.46 9.69 30.77
N VAL A 497 -1.56 8.70 30.67
CA VAL A 497 -0.16 8.78 31.10
C VAL A 497 0.80 8.57 29.93
N GLY A 498 1.93 9.27 29.90
CA GLY A 498 2.97 9.02 28.89
C GLY A 498 2.64 9.58 27.51
N SER A 499 1.65 10.47 27.42
CA SER A 499 1.10 10.96 26.16
C SER A 499 1.59 12.36 25.82
N SER A 500 1.67 12.64 24.51
CA SER A 500 2.02 13.95 23.94
C SER A 500 0.98 14.37 22.89
N GLY A 501 0.90 15.67 22.58
CA GLY A 501 0.01 16.20 21.54
C GLY A 501 -1.28 16.79 22.12
N VAL A 502 -2.42 16.46 21.52
CA VAL A 502 -3.69 17.14 21.81
C VAL A 502 -4.83 16.14 21.94
N GLY A 503 -5.54 16.18 23.07
CA GLY A 503 -6.83 15.52 23.21
C GLY A 503 -6.79 13.99 23.24
N ASN A 504 -5.66 13.39 23.59
CA ASN A 504 -5.52 11.93 23.68
C ASN A 504 -6.16 11.40 24.98
N SER A 505 -6.79 10.23 24.94
CA SER A 505 -7.44 9.61 26.12
C SER A 505 -6.86 8.27 26.56
N GLY A 506 -5.83 7.77 25.87
CA GLY A 506 -5.07 6.57 26.22
C GLY A 506 -3.63 6.88 26.62
N ASP A 507 -2.91 5.85 27.04
CA ASP A 507 -1.54 5.94 27.53
C ASP A 507 -0.52 5.84 26.38
N GLY A 508 0.66 6.45 26.55
CA GLY A 508 1.78 6.31 25.61
C GLY A 508 1.48 6.80 24.19
N SER A 509 0.59 7.77 24.01
CA SER A 509 0.09 8.17 22.68
C SER A 509 0.57 9.55 22.26
N ALA A 510 0.92 9.69 20.98
CA ALA A 510 1.34 10.95 20.35
C ALA A 510 0.40 11.36 19.21
N GLY A 511 0.17 12.66 19.06
CA GLY A 511 -0.64 13.22 17.99
C GLY A 511 -1.97 13.77 18.48
N LEU A 512 -3.05 13.51 17.73
CA LEU A 512 -4.31 14.24 17.88
C LEU A 512 -5.49 13.29 18.10
N PHE A 513 -6.13 13.41 19.26
CA PHE A 513 -7.40 12.75 19.58
C PHE A 513 -7.37 11.21 19.50
N ASN A 514 -6.26 10.61 19.91
CA ASN A 514 -6.12 9.16 20.03
C ASN A 514 -6.88 8.65 21.26
N GLN A 515 -7.50 7.48 21.14
CA GLN A 515 -8.33 6.91 22.21
C GLN A 515 -7.82 5.59 22.78
N GLY A 516 -6.88 4.94 22.09
CA GLY A 516 -6.20 3.74 22.58
C GLY A 516 -4.80 4.05 23.09
N ASP A 517 -4.14 3.01 23.59
CA ASP A 517 -2.77 3.12 24.10
C ASP A 517 -1.75 2.92 22.97
N ASN A 518 -0.57 3.52 23.13
CA ASN A 518 0.59 3.38 22.24
C ASN A 518 0.29 3.75 20.78
N GLN A 519 -0.49 4.81 20.56
CA GLN A 519 -0.88 5.26 19.21
C GLN A 519 -0.10 6.51 18.81
N ALA A 520 0.37 6.55 17.56
CA ALA A 520 0.86 7.77 16.93
C ALA A 520 -0.04 8.11 15.74
N GLY A 521 -0.58 9.33 15.68
CA GLY A 521 -1.45 9.69 14.56
C GLY A 521 -2.62 10.58 14.92
N ILE A 522 -3.75 10.35 14.25
CA ILE A 522 -4.96 11.15 14.35
C ILE A 522 -6.16 10.22 14.52
N LEU A 523 -7.03 10.51 15.49
CA LEU A 523 -8.31 9.80 15.71
C LEU A 523 -8.15 8.27 15.89
N GLY A 524 -7.06 7.85 16.56
CA GLY A 524 -6.81 6.45 16.87
C GLY A 524 -6.48 5.58 15.67
N GLN A 525 -6.07 6.18 14.55
CA GLN A 525 -5.38 5.46 13.48
C GLN A 525 -3.98 5.05 13.98
N PRO A 526 -3.55 3.79 13.76
CA PRO A 526 -2.19 3.34 14.05
C PRO A 526 -1.15 4.05 13.19
#